data_AF-A0A3D9ZHI3-F1
#
_entry.id   AF-A0A3D9ZHI3-F1
#
_cell.length_a   1.000
_cell.length_b   1.000
_cell.length_c   1.000
_cell.angle_alpha   90.00
_cell.angle_beta   90.00
_cell.angle_gamma   90.00
#
_symmetry.space_group_name_H-M   'P 1'
#
loop_
_entity.id
_entity.type
_entity.pdbx_description
1 polymer ?
#
loop_
_entity_poly.entity_id
_entity_poly.type
_entity_poly.pdbx_seq_one_letter_code
_entity_poly.pdbx_strand_id
1 'polypeptide(L)' 'MLTSHRLLFFDMALSGRPSLPLVAVLPRQALASSRFKSALKATFLISIDGDPRPLKMEFPFPGRRDARKLADALLR' A
#
# COMPACT_ATOMS: atom_id res chain seq x y z
N MET A 1 4.57 -2.12 -4.82
CA MET A 1 6.01 -1.80 -4.58
C MET A 1 6.14 -0.35 -4.18
N LEU A 2 6.86 -0.04 -3.10
CA LEU A 2 7.11 1.33 -2.66
C LEU A 2 8.48 1.79 -3.16
N THR A 3 8.54 3.00 -3.74
CA THR A 3 9.77 3.67 -4.15
C THR A 3 9.94 4.98 -3.38
N SER A 4 11.08 5.66 -3.56
CA SER A 4 11.32 6.99 -2.97
C SER A 4 10.32 8.05 -3.43
N HIS A 5 9.66 7.85 -4.57
CA HIS A 5 8.78 8.87 -5.17
C HIS A 5 7.33 8.44 -5.31
N ARG A 6 7.05 7.12 -5.43
CA ARG A 6 5.73 6.59 -5.80
C ARG A 6 5.47 5.22 -5.21
N LEU A 7 4.20 4.91 -4.99
CA LEU A 7 3.68 3.58 -4.73
C LEU A 7 3.13 3.01 -6.04
N LEU A 8 3.61 1.83 -6.41
CA LEU A 8 3.28 1.14 -7.66
C LEU A 8 2.43 -0.09 -7.36
N PHE A 9 1.33 -0.25 -8.10
CA PHE A 9 0.44 -1.40 -8.03
C PHE A 9 0.60 -2.25 -9.28
N PHE A 10 0.82 -3.54 -9.06
CA PHE A 10 0.91 -4.56 -10.09
C PHE A 10 -0.21 -5.55 -9.85
N ASP A 11 -0.68 -6.17 -10.92
CA ASP A 11 -1.49 -7.37 -10.77
C ASP A 11 -0.57 -8.55 -10.39
N MET A 12 -1.14 -9.59 -9.79
CA MET A 12 -0.39 -10.78 -9.42
C MET A 12 -0.54 -11.85 -10.50
N ALA A 13 0.57 -12.19 -11.16
CA ALA A 13 0.60 -13.42 -11.94
C ALA A 13 0.55 -14.64 -11.00
N LEU A 14 0.04 -15.75 -11.51
CA LEU A 14 0.06 -17.07 -10.83
C LEU A 14 1.48 -17.53 -10.43
N SER A 15 2.51 -16.97 -11.05
CA SER A 15 3.92 -17.19 -10.73
C SER A 15 4.41 -16.49 -9.45
N GLY A 16 3.56 -15.68 -8.81
CA GLY A 16 3.92 -14.87 -7.64
C GLY A 16 4.82 -13.68 -7.97
N ARG A 17 5.11 -13.45 -9.25
CA ARG A 17 5.83 -12.25 -9.72
C ARG A 17 4.81 -11.18 -10.11
N PRO A 18 5.15 -9.89 -9.93
CA PRO A 18 4.30 -8.81 -10.43
C PRO A 18 4.16 -8.95 -11.95
N SER A 19 2.92 -9.00 -12.44
CA SER A 19 2.66 -8.94 -13.87
C SER A 19 2.73 -7.50 -14.35
N LEU A 20 3.24 -7.33 -15.56
CA LEU A 20 3.07 -6.09 -16.33
C LEU A 20 1.77 -6.24 -17.15
N PRO A 21 0.99 -5.15 -17.32
CA PRO A 21 1.32 -3.77 -17.02
C PRO A 21 1.03 -3.33 -15.56
N LEU A 22 1.56 -2.16 -15.19
CA LEU A 22 1.19 -1.46 -13.95
C LEU A 22 -0.31 -1.17 -13.92
N VAL A 23 -0.95 -1.50 -12.81
CA VAL A 23 -2.38 -1.28 -12.59
C VAL A 23 -2.64 0.15 -12.10
N ALA A 24 -1.78 0.66 -11.22
CA ALA A 24 -1.91 2.01 -10.70
C ALA A 24 -0.57 2.57 -10.19
N VAL A 25 -0.47 3.89 -10.17
CA VAL A 25 0.68 4.64 -9.67
C VAL A 25 0.17 5.76 -8.77
N LEU A 26 0.61 5.78 -7.51
CA LEU A 26 0.30 6.85 -6.56
C LEU A 26 1.57 7.62 -6.19
N PRO A 27 1.61 8.95 -6.33
CA PRO A 27 2.76 9.75 -5.96
C PRO A 27 2.88 9.84 -4.43
N ARG A 28 4.10 9.76 -3.91
CA ARG A 28 4.37 9.69 -2.47
C ARG A 28 3.86 10.90 -1.68
N GLN A 29 3.93 12.08 -2.29
CA GLN A 29 3.38 13.32 -1.72
C GLN A 29 1.87 13.26 -1.48
N ALA A 30 1.15 12.41 -2.23
CA ALA A 30 -0.28 12.18 -2.08
C ALA A 30 -0.56 10.96 -1.19
N LEU A 31 0.39 10.52 -0.33
CA LEU A 31 0.18 9.40 0.58
C LEU A 31 0.22 9.93 2.01
N ALA A 32 -0.95 10.05 2.65
CA ALA A 32 -1.03 10.20 4.10
C ALA A 32 -1.50 8.87 4.70
N SER A 33 -0.68 8.25 5.56
CA SER A 33 -1.04 6.98 6.19
C SER A 33 -1.86 7.20 7.46
N SER A 34 -2.98 6.49 7.61
CA SER A 34 -3.74 6.46 8.87
C SER A 34 -3.24 5.37 9.81
N ARG A 35 -3.39 5.59 11.14
CA ARG A 35 -3.06 4.60 12.19
C ARG A 35 -3.70 3.23 11.93
N PHE A 36 -2.93 2.21 12.27
CA PHE A 36 -3.22 0.77 12.19
C PHE A 36 -4.53 0.40 12.90
N LYS A 37 -5.45 -0.30 12.21
CA LYS A 37 -6.79 -0.64 12.76
C LYS A 37 -6.98 -2.06 13.28
N SER A 38 -6.15 -3.06 12.97
CA SER A 38 -6.41 -4.44 13.41
C SER A 38 -5.19 -5.34 13.55
N ALA A 39 -5.13 -6.08 14.67
CA ALA A 39 -4.07 -7.05 14.94
C ALA A 39 -4.19 -8.35 14.14
N LEU A 40 -5.35 -8.73 13.60
CA LEU A 40 -5.47 -9.96 12.79
C LEU A 40 -5.12 -9.73 11.31
N LYS A 41 -5.54 -8.59 10.76
CA LYS A 41 -5.26 -8.17 9.39
C LYS A 41 -4.66 -6.77 9.45
N ALA A 42 -3.45 -6.60 8.94
CA ALA A 42 -2.86 -5.27 8.89
C ALA A 42 -3.62 -4.45 7.85
N THR A 43 -4.44 -3.51 8.32
CA THR A 43 -5.17 -2.57 7.47
C THR A 43 -4.63 -1.17 7.67
N PHE A 44 -4.32 -0.50 6.57
CA PHE A 44 -4.03 0.92 6.56
C PHE A 44 -4.81 1.63 5.47
N LEU A 45 -5.08 2.91 5.72
CA LEU A 45 -5.74 3.80 4.80
C LEU A 45 -4.70 4.76 4.25
N ILE A 46 -4.74 4.94 2.94
CA ILE A 46 -3.96 5.93 2.21
C ILE A 46 -4.93 7.00 1.72
N SER A 47 -4.83 8.21 2.26
CA SER A 47 -5.52 9.35 1.66
C SER A 47 -4.74 9.82 0.45
N ILE A 48 -5.44 10.08 -0.66
CA ILE A 48 -4.89 10.59 -1.92
C ILE A 48 -5.36 12.03 -2.08
N ASP A 49 -4.45 12.94 -2.40
CA ASP A 49 -4.78 14.34 -2.62
C ASP A 49 -5.77 14.49 -3.79
N GLY A 50 -6.88 15.18 -3.55
CA GLY A 50 -8.00 15.32 -4.49
C GLY A 50 -9.00 14.15 -4.54
N ASP A 51 -8.76 13.03 -3.84
CA ASP A 51 -9.75 11.94 -3.71
C ASP A 51 -10.39 11.95 -2.31
N PRO A 52 -11.71 12.16 -2.20
CA PRO A 52 -12.40 12.11 -0.92
C PRO A 52 -12.41 10.71 -0.29
N ARG A 53 -12.11 9.65 -1.05
CA ARG A 53 -12.12 8.27 -0.58
C ARG A 53 -10.69 7.77 -0.35
N PRO A 54 -10.34 7.40 0.89
CA PRO A 54 -9.04 6.80 1.15
C PRO A 54 -8.97 5.39 0.56
N LEU A 55 -7.82 5.06 -0.03
CA LEU A 55 -7.52 3.71 -0.49
C LEU A 55 -7.25 2.82 0.72
N LYS A 56 -8.06 1.77 0.88
CA LYS A 56 -7.88 0.77 1.93
C LYS A 56 -6.98 -0.35 1.44
N MET A 57 -5.87 -0.59 2.13
CA MET A 57 -5.01 -1.74 1.87
C MET A 57 -5.07 -2.73 3.03
N GLU A 58 -5.31 -4.00 2.71
CA GLU A 58 -5.42 -5.09 3.67
C GLU A 58 -4.35 -6.15 3.44
N PHE A 59 -3.67 -6.53 4.52
CA PHE A 59 -2.59 -7.52 4.49
C PHE A 59 -2.94 -8.67 5.41
N PRO A 60 -3.42 -9.80 4.86
CA PRO A 60 -3.62 -11.02 5.62
C PRO A 60 -2.26 -11.65 5.99
N PHE A 61 -2.30 -12.66 6.87
CA PHE A 61 -1.12 -13.46 7.18
C PHE A 61 -0.67 -14.24 5.93
N PRO A 62 0.64 -14.36 5.62
CA PRO A 62 1.82 -13.89 6.39
C PRO A 62 2.28 -12.45 6.09
N GLY A 63 1.69 -11.76 5.11
CA GLY A 63 2.12 -10.42 4.66
C GLY A 63 1.95 -9.28 5.69
N ARG A 64 1.37 -9.57 6.86
CA ARG A 64 1.17 -8.62 7.96
C ARG A 64 2.45 -7.92 8.43
N ARG A 65 3.58 -8.64 8.54
CA ARG A 65 4.85 -8.05 9.03
C ARG A 65 5.38 -7.00 8.07
N ASP A 66 5.30 -7.27 6.77
CA ASP A 66 5.78 -6.35 5.74
C ASP A 66 4.84 -5.15 5.57
N ALA A 67 3.54 -5.33 5.82
CA ALA A 67 2.56 -4.24 5.87
C ALA A 67 2.94 -3.16 6.89
N ARG A 68 3.43 -3.55 8.07
CA ARG A 68 3.87 -2.60 9.10
C ARG A 68 5.11 -1.84 8.65
N LYS A 69 6.11 -2.53 8.11
CA LYS A 69 7.32 -1.90 7.55
C LYS A 69 6.96 -0.89 6.44
N LEU A 70 5.99 -1.23 5.59
CA LEU A 70 5.54 -0.36 4.52
C LEU A 70 4.79 0.87 5.06
N ALA A 71 3.91 0.70 6.05
CA ALA A 71 3.23 1.82 6.70
C ALA A 71 4.22 2.78 7.37
N ASP A 72 5.19 2.24 8.13
CA ASP A 72 6.24 3.04 8.76
C ASP A 72 7.10 3.77 7.72
N ALA A 73 7.39 3.11 6.58
CA ALA A 73 8.13 3.70 5.48
C ALA A 73 7.34 4.76 4.70
N LEU A 74 6.01 4.85 4.83
CA LEU A 74 5.20 5.91 4.23
C LEU A 74 5.11 7.16 5.10
N LEU A 75 5.40 7.04 6.40
CA LEU A 75 5.41 8.15 7.35
C LEU A 75 6.75 8.90 7.42
N ARG A 76 7.81 8.32 6.86
CA ARG A 76 9.14 8.94 6.73
C ARG A 76 9.28 9.67 5.40
#